data_AF-A0A1J5P4G3-F1
#
_entry.id   AF-A0A1J5P4G3-F1
#
_cell.length_a   1.000
_cell.length_b   1.000
_cell.length_c   1.000
_cell.angle_alpha   90.00
_cell.angle_beta   90.00
_cell.angle_gamma   90.00
#
_symmetry.space_group_name_H-M   'P 1'
#
loop_
_entity.id
_entity.type
_entity.pdbx_description
1 polymer ?
#
loop_
_entity_poly.entity_id
_entity_poly.type
_entity_poly.pdbx_seq_one_letter_code
_entity_poly.pdbx_strand_id
1 'polypeptide(L)'
;MRAIGITKERVGTTGHGLRDEYAENIALLQGVIPPTLGGKSDQIPPDELRGKLRHVSENLGHSRESVTGAYYGSFRKTPAPKQKARKSARNSKT
;
A
#
# COMPACT_ATOMS: atom_id res chain seq x y z
N MET A 1 5.84 -10.08 -24.43
CA MET A 1 5.31 -8.74 -24.77
C MET A 1 5.73 -8.25 -26.17
N ARG A 2 7.00 -8.42 -26.61
CA ARG A 2 7.43 -7.94 -27.95
C ARG A 2 6.63 -8.49 -29.13
N ALA A 3 6.26 -9.78 -29.11
CA ALA A 3 5.47 -10.42 -30.17
C ALA A 3 4.05 -9.82 -30.33
N ILE A 4 3.50 -9.20 -29.29
CA ILE A 4 2.22 -8.48 -29.33
C ILE A 4 2.42 -6.95 -29.43
N GLY A 5 3.61 -6.53 -29.87
CA GLY A 5 3.96 -5.11 -30.09
C GLY A 5 4.26 -4.31 -28.83
N ILE A 6 4.20 -4.89 -27.63
CA ILE A 6 4.51 -4.19 -26.38
C ILE A 6 6.02 -4.30 -26.10
N THR A 7 6.74 -3.19 -26.23
CA THR A 7 8.18 -3.09 -25.91
C THR A 7 8.44 -2.01 -24.87
N LYS A 8 9.56 -2.12 -24.16
CA LYS A 8 9.96 -1.14 -23.14
C LYS A 8 10.09 0.26 -23.72
N GLU A 9 10.58 0.38 -24.96
CA GLU A 9 10.69 1.66 -25.66
C GLU A 9 9.32 2.29 -25.90
N ARG A 10 8.28 1.47 -26.15
CA ARG A 10 6.92 1.95 -26.41
C ARG A 10 6.15 2.31 -25.15
N VAL A 11 6.29 1.52 -24.08
CA VAL A 11 5.47 1.67 -22.86
C VAL A 11 6.26 2.12 -21.63
N GLY A 12 7.56 2.40 -21.78
CA GLY A 12 8.45 2.84 -20.70
C GLY A 12 8.85 1.75 -19.69
N THR A 13 8.15 0.61 -19.68
CA THR A 13 8.35 -0.45 -18.68
C THR A 13 8.40 -1.86 -19.28
N THR A 14 8.78 -2.85 -18.46
CA THR A 14 8.76 -4.27 -18.84
C THR A 14 7.43 -4.91 -18.47
N GLY A 15 7.24 -6.20 -18.81
CA GLY A 15 6.02 -6.91 -18.47
C GLY A 15 5.68 -6.93 -16.97
N HIS A 16 6.68 -6.80 -16.08
CA HIS A 16 6.44 -6.69 -14.65
C HIS A 16 5.78 -5.35 -14.29
N GLY A 17 6.29 -4.24 -14.81
CA GLY A 17 5.69 -2.92 -14.53
C GLY A 17 4.29 -2.74 -15.10
N LEU A 18 3.92 -3.47 -16.15
CA LEU A 18 2.52 -3.52 -16.62
C LEU A 18 1.61 -4.24 -15.62
N ARG A 19 2.14 -5.22 -14.87
CA ARG A 19 1.40 -5.89 -13.81
C ARG A 19 1.29 -5.02 -12.56
N ASP A 20 2.30 -4.19 -12.30
CA ASP A 20 2.27 -3.15 -11.25
C ASP A 20 1.18 -2.12 -11.56
N GLU A 21 1.19 -1.55 -12.78
CA GLU A 21 0.19 -0.59 -13.26
C GLU A 21 -1.23 -1.18 -13.24
N TYR A 22 -1.39 -2.46 -13.62
CA TYR A 22 -2.66 -3.16 -13.48
C TYR A 22 -3.13 -3.20 -12.02
N ALA A 23 -2.24 -3.52 -11.07
CA ALA A 23 -2.58 -3.58 -9.65
C ALA A 23 -3.02 -2.21 -9.10
N GLU A 24 -2.31 -1.14 -9.49
CA GLU A 24 -2.65 0.24 -9.14
C GLU A 24 -4.03 0.62 -9.68
N ASN A 25 -4.32 0.29 -10.95
CA ASN A 25 -5.60 0.58 -11.57
C ASN A 25 -6.77 -0.15 -10.89
N ILE A 26 -6.61 -1.42 -10.52
CA ILE A 26 -7.64 -2.15 -9.77
C ILE A 26 -7.85 -1.54 -8.38
N ALA A 27 -6.79 -1.10 -7.70
CA ALA A 27 -6.92 -0.40 -6.41
C ALA A 27 -7.70 0.92 -6.57
N LEU A 28 -7.38 1.72 -7.59
CA LEU A 28 -8.07 2.96 -7.90
C LEU A 28 -9.56 2.74 -8.20
N LEU A 29 -9.90 1.71 -8.98
CA LEU A 29 -11.28 1.35 -9.28
C LEU A 29 -12.08 0.94 -8.03
N GLN A 30 -11.41 0.45 -6.99
CA GLN A 30 -12.02 0.16 -5.69
C GLN A 30 -12.07 1.39 -4.76
N GLY A 31 -11.61 2.55 -5.22
CA GLY A 31 -11.53 3.78 -4.43
C GLY A 31 -10.39 3.78 -3.41
N VAL A 32 -9.31 3.04 -3.69
CA VAL A 32 -8.07 3.08 -2.91
C VAL A 32 -6.99 3.73 -3.76
N ILE A 33 -6.42 4.83 -3.27
CA ILE A 33 -5.19 5.39 -3.80
C ILE A 33 -4.04 4.53 -3.26
N PRO A 34 -3.24 3.86 -4.11
CA PRO A 34 -2.12 3.06 -3.66
C PRO A 34 -0.94 3.92 -3.16
N PRO A 35 -0.05 3.38 -2.31
CA PRO A 35 1.14 4.08 -1.81
C PRO A 35 2.06 4.64 -2.88
N THR A 36 2.25 3.93 -4.00
CA THR A 36 3.05 4.38 -5.16
C THR A 36 2.48 5.64 -5.82
N LEU A 37 1.18 5.88 -5.66
CA LEU A 37 0.48 7.09 -6.11
C LEU A 37 0.22 8.10 -4.97
N GLY A 38 0.89 7.93 -3.82
CA GLY A 38 0.79 8.85 -2.68
C GLY A 38 -0.36 8.57 -1.70
N GLY A 39 -1.03 7.43 -1.85
CA GLY A 39 -2.10 7.01 -0.94
C GLY A 39 -1.64 6.76 0.48
N LYS A 40 -2.50 7.09 1.45
CA LYS A 40 -2.23 6.95 2.88
C LYS A 40 -3.08 5.85 3.52
N SER A 41 -2.63 5.30 4.64
CA SER A 41 -3.33 4.24 5.36
C SER A 41 -4.62 4.70 6.03
N ASP A 42 -4.81 6.01 6.21
CA ASP A 42 -5.96 6.65 6.85
C ASP A 42 -7.00 7.16 5.85
N GLN A 43 -6.85 6.88 4.54
CA GLN A 43 -7.77 7.35 3.50
C GLN A 43 -9.19 6.76 3.64
N ILE A 44 -9.31 5.56 4.20
CA ILE A 44 -10.55 4.85 4.51
C ILE A 44 -10.34 3.98 5.77
N PRO A 45 -11.40 3.47 6.41
CA PRO A 45 -11.28 2.62 7.59
C PRO A 45 -10.36 1.40 7.35
N PRO A 46 -9.52 0.99 8.34
CA PRO A 46 -8.51 -0.05 8.15
C PRO A 46 -9.05 -1.40 7.66
N ASP A 47 -10.21 -1.83 8.18
CA ASP A 47 -10.82 -3.10 7.78
C ASP A 47 -11.36 -3.05 6.35
N GLU A 48 -11.91 -1.91 5.95
CA GLU A 48 -12.34 -1.67 4.56
C GLU A 48 -11.14 -1.65 3.62
N LEU A 49 -10.06 -0.95 4.00
CA LEU A 49 -8.81 -0.93 3.23
C LEU A 49 -8.28 -2.35 3.04
N ARG A 50 -8.21 -3.15 4.10
CA ARG A 50 -7.76 -4.54 4.03
C ARG A 50 -8.64 -5.38 3.11
N GLY A 51 -9.95 -5.25 3.19
CA GLY A 51 -10.90 -5.95 2.32
C GLY A 51 -10.69 -5.62 0.84
N LYS A 52 -10.49 -4.34 0.51
CA LYS A 52 -10.20 -3.89 -0.85
C LYS A 52 -8.85 -4.42 -1.36
N LEU A 53 -7.78 -4.28 -0.57
CA LEU A 53 -6.47 -4.82 -0.95
C LEU A 53 -6.46 -6.34 -1.13
N ARG A 54 -7.28 -7.07 -0.37
CA ARG A 54 -7.49 -8.51 -0.59
C ARG A 54 -8.11 -8.79 -1.96
N HIS A 55 -9.10 -8.02 -2.39
CA HIS A 55 -9.67 -8.17 -3.72
C HIS A 55 -8.64 -7.89 -4.83
N VAL A 56 -7.77 -6.89 -4.64
CA VAL A 56 -6.63 -6.64 -5.56
C VAL A 56 -5.69 -7.85 -5.60
N SER A 57 -5.38 -8.45 -4.45
CA SER A 57 -4.56 -9.67 -4.36
C SER A 57 -5.16 -10.85 -5.11
N GLU A 58 -6.47 -11.07 -4.96
CA GLU A 58 -7.20 -12.13 -5.65
C GLU A 58 -7.18 -11.93 -7.16
N ASN A 59 -7.36 -10.69 -7.65
CA ASN A 59 -7.23 -10.34 -9.07
C ASN A 59 -5.83 -10.61 -9.63
N LEU A 60 -4.79 -10.46 -8.81
CA LEU A 60 -3.41 -10.78 -9.19
C LEU A 60 -3.08 -12.28 -9.07
N GLY A 61 -4.01 -13.11 -8.61
CA GLY A 61 -3.81 -14.55 -8.40
C GLY A 61 -2.94 -14.88 -7.18
N HIS A 62 -2.91 -14.00 -6.18
CA HIS A 62 -2.13 -14.19 -4.96
C HIS A 62 -3.03 -14.60 -3.78
N SER A 63 -2.70 -15.72 -3.14
CA SER A 63 -3.33 -16.17 -1.89
C SER A 63 -2.81 -15.43 -0.65
N ARG A 64 -1.66 -14.75 -0.75
CA ARG A 64 -1.03 -13.99 0.33
C ARG A 64 -1.04 -12.50 0.00
N GLU A 65 -1.81 -11.71 0.76
CA GLU A 65 -1.87 -10.25 0.66
C GLU A 65 -0.49 -9.57 0.83
N SER A 66 0.45 -10.18 1.55
CA SER A 66 1.78 -9.57 1.75
C SER A 66 2.61 -9.46 0.47
N VAL A 67 2.27 -10.21 -0.59
CA VAL A 67 3.00 -10.21 -1.87
C VAL A 67 2.64 -9.00 -2.72
N THR A 68 1.43 -8.46 -2.57
CA THR A 68 0.92 -7.39 -3.42
C THR A 68 1.61 -6.04 -3.18
N GLY A 69 2.26 -5.88 -2.03
CA GLY A 69 3.05 -4.68 -1.73
C GLY A 69 4.22 -4.44 -2.68
N ALA A 70 4.64 -5.45 -3.45
CA ALA A 70 5.61 -5.28 -4.53
C ALA A 70 5.04 -4.52 -5.75
N TYR A 71 3.72 -4.59 -5.96
CA TYR A 71 3.06 -4.04 -7.15
C TYR A 71 2.55 -2.61 -6.95
N TYR A 72 2.01 -2.30 -5.76
CA TYR A 72 1.44 -0.98 -5.46
C TYR A 72 2.06 -0.30 -4.23
N GLY A 73 3.16 -0.86 -3.71
CA GLY A 73 3.86 -0.36 -2.53
C GLY A 73 3.21 -0.79 -1.20
N SER A 74 3.80 -0.36 -0.08
CA SER A 74 3.31 -0.69 1.27
C SER A 74 2.84 0.55 2.01
N PHE A 75 1.64 0.50 2.59
CA PHE A 75 1.15 1.54 3.47
C PHE A 75 2.03 1.63 4.71
N ARG A 76 2.73 2.75 4.89
CA ARG A 76 3.54 2.98 6.10
C ARG A 76 2.61 3.10 7.30
N LYS A 77 2.94 2.39 8.38
CA LYS A 77 2.30 2.61 9.68
C LYS A 77 2.76 3.96 10.21
N THR A 78 1.83 4.86 10.49
CA THR A 78 2.14 6.08 11.25
C THR A 78 2.66 5.64 12.62
N PRO A 79 3.89 6.03 13.02
CA PRO A 79 4.40 5.67 14.34
C PRO A 79 3.50 6.26 15.41
N ALA A 80 3.12 5.44 16.40
CA ALA A 80 2.34 5.90 17.53
C ALA A 80 3.07 7.08 18.23
N PRO A 81 2.34 8.12 18.68
CA PRO A 81 2.97 9.24 19.36
C PRO A 81 3.71 8.72 20.60
N LYS A 82 5.01 9.03 20.71
CA LYS A 82 5.81 8.69 21.90
C LYS A 82 5.13 9.33 23.12
N GLN A 83 4.59 8.53 24.04
CA GLN A 83 4.10 9.04 25.32
C GLN A 83 5.26 9.79 26.00
N LYS A 84 5.09 11.10 26.21
CA LYS A 84 6.04 11.89 27.02
C LYS A 84 6.04 11.29 28.42
N ALA A 85 7.20 10.75 28.84
CA ALA A 85 7.39 10.25 30.19
C ALA A 85 6.95 11.32 31.19
N ARG A 86 5.89 11.04 31.96
CA ARG A 86 5.43 11.93 33.03
C ARG A 86 6.52 11.92 34.11
N LYS A 87 7.34 12.96 34.18
CA LYS A 87 8.21 13.19 35.34
C LYS A 87 7.29 13.36 36.56
N SER A 88 7.20 12.33 37.40
CA SER A 88 6.52 12.44 38.68
C SER A 88 7.33 13.38 39.56
N ALA A 89 6.78 14.57 39.81
CA ALA A 89 7.24 15.44 40.88
C ALA A 89 6.95 14.73 42.21
N ARG A 90 7.97 14.10 42.79
CA ARG A 90 7.96 13.71 44.20
C ARG A 90 8.50 14.89 45.00
N ASN A 91 7.60 15.75 45.45
CA ASN A 91 7.84 16.65 46.58
C ASN A 91 7.04 16.11 47.75
N SER A 92 7.67 15.87 48.91
CA SER A 92 7.10 16.04 50.27
C SER A 92 7.84 15.16 51.30
N LYS A 93 8.40 15.85 52.30
CA LYS A 93 8.64 15.46 53.70
C LYS A 93 9.76 14.45 54.00
N THR A 94 10.82 14.90 54.67
CA THR A 94 10.93 14.80 56.13
C THR A 94 11.75 15.99 56.65
#